data_AF-A0AAV6WRE4-F1
#
_entry.id   AF-A0AAV6WRE4-F1
#
_cell.length_a   1.000
_cell.length_b   1.000
_cell.length_c   1.000
_cell.angle_alpha   90.00
_cell.angle_beta   90.00
_cell.angle_gamma   90.00
#
_symmetry.space_group_name_H-M   'P 1'
#
loop_
_entity.id
_entity.type
_entity.pdbx_description
1 polymer ?
#
loop_
_entity_poly.entity_id
_entity_poly.type
_entity_poly.pdbx_seq_one_letter_code
_entity_poly.pdbx_strand_id
1 'polypeptide(L)'
;MDNRDGIAVRWLGHPIFRDKEGRELFVRHMPTFFETFSVVLVDSDKIVRANVPFRRAESKYSVEQVGVTVEFARLLFLGHLWHSGRAREAAAGFEKGIDRDFEPVLSMTPLN
;
A
#
# COMPACT_ATOMS: atom_id res chain seq x y z
N MET A 1 9.48 19.28 -14.12
CA MET A 1 8.20 18.53 -14.07
C MET A 1 7.26 19.18 -13.07
N ASP A 2 7.81 19.59 -11.92
CA ASP A 2 7.16 20.12 -10.72
C ASP A 2 6.09 21.21 -10.92
N ASN A 3 6.17 22.01 -11.99
CA ASN A 3 5.19 23.06 -12.28
C ASN A 3 3.81 22.52 -12.71
N ARG A 4 3.68 21.23 -13.09
CA ARG A 4 2.41 20.63 -13.52
C ARG A 4 1.88 19.59 -12.53
N ASP A 5 2.72 18.63 -12.13
CA ASP A 5 2.37 17.49 -11.26
C ASP A 5 2.70 17.72 -9.78
N GLY A 6 3.46 18.78 -9.47
CA GLY A 6 3.85 19.15 -8.13
C GLY A 6 5.12 18.44 -7.64
N ILE A 7 5.48 18.71 -6.39
CA ILE A 7 6.66 18.11 -5.74
C ILE A 7 6.23 16.83 -5.02
N ALA A 8 6.90 15.71 -5.30
CA ALA A 8 6.62 14.45 -4.64
C ALA A 8 6.95 14.52 -3.14
N VAL A 9 5.95 14.28 -2.27
CA VAL A 9 6.11 14.34 -0.81
C VAL A 9 6.34 12.96 -0.20
N ARG A 10 5.55 11.95 -0.61
CA ARG A 10 5.67 10.58 -0.11
C ARG A 10 4.97 9.56 -1.03
N TRP A 11 5.36 8.31 -0.88
CA TRP A 11 4.63 7.17 -1.47
C TRP A 11 3.47 6.73 -0.58
N LEU A 12 2.29 6.47 -1.16
CA LEU A 12 1.08 6.08 -0.42
C LEU A 12 0.93 4.57 -0.21
N GLY A 13 1.83 3.77 -0.78
CA GLY A 13 1.77 2.32 -0.78
C GLY A 13 1.37 1.75 -2.14
N HIS A 14 1.44 0.43 -2.27
CA HIS A 14 1.04 -0.26 -3.49
C HIS A 14 -0.47 -0.52 -3.46
N PRO A 15 -1.26 0.03 -4.41
CA PRO A 15 -2.70 -0.23 -4.46
C PRO A 15 -2.98 -1.62 -5.04
N ILE A 16 -3.85 -2.36 -4.37
CA ILE A 16 -4.34 -3.68 -4.79
C ILE A 16 -5.85 -3.54 -5.00
N PHE A 17 -6.31 -3.77 -6.23
CA PHE A 17 -7.72 -3.72 -6.57
C PHE A 17 -8.32 -5.12 -6.52
N ARG A 18 -9.53 -5.26 -5.96
CA ARG A 18 -10.26 -6.52 -5.96
C ARG A 18 -11.71 -6.30 -6.36
N ASP A 19 -12.31 -7.27 -7.03
CA ASP A 19 -13.77 -7.29 -7.19
C ASP A 19 -14.47 -7.92 -5.99
N LYS A 20 -15.80 -7.96 -6.03
CA LYS A 20 -16.64 -8.62 -5.00
C LYS A 20 -16.36 -10.11 -4.82
N GLU A 21 -15.79 -10.78 -5.84
CA GLU A 21 -15.40 -12.20 -5.80
C GLU A 21 -13.99 -12.37 -5.21
N GLY A 22 -13.31 -11.28 -4.85
CA GLY A 22 -11.97 -11.27 -4.28
C GLY A 22 -10.86 -11.42 -5.32
N ARG A 23 -11.18 -11.43 -6.62
CA ARG A 23 -10.17 -11.53 -7.68
C ARG A 23 -9.36 -10.25 -7.75
N GLU A 24 -8.05 -10.39 -7.83
CA GLU A 24 -7.17 -9.25 -8.03
C GLU A 24 -7.31 -8.69 -9.44
N LEU A 25 -7.40 -7.36 -9.53
CA LEU A 25 -7.55 -6.61 -10.76
C LEU A 25 -6.36 -5.68 -10.98
N PHE A 26 -5.97 -5.54 -12.24
CA PHE A 26 -4.87 -4.71 -12.70
C PHE A 26 -5.41 -3.57 -13.57
N VAL A 27 -5.03 -2.34 -13.26
CA VAL A 27 -5.33 -1.18 -14.09
C VAL A 27 -4.43 -1.20 -15.32
N ARG A 28 -5.01 -1.08 -16.52
CA ARG A 28 -4.23 -0.99 -17.75
C ARG A 28 -3.46 0.34 -17.80
N HIS A 29 -2.13 0.26 -17.91
CA HIS A 29 -1.28 1.44 -18.00
C HIS A 29 -1.49 2.21 -19.31
N MET A 30 -1.38 3.54 -19.21
CA MET A 30 -1.43 4.43 -20.35
C MET A 30 -0.15 4.30 -21.19
N PRO A 31 -0.27 3.99 -22.49
CA PRO A 31 0.89 4.00 -23.39
C PRO A 31 1.35 5.43 -23.70
N THR A 32 2.62 5.59 -24.06
CA THR A 32 3.29 6.90 -24.26
C THR A 32 2.62 7.80 -25.30
N PHE A 33 1.95 7.23 -26.31
CA PHE A 33 1.33 8.01 -27.40
C PHE A 33 0.00 8.68 -27.04
N PHE A 34 -0.60 8.34 -25.90
CA PHE A 34 -1.93 8.83 -25.52
C PHE A 34 -1.82 10.03 -24.59
N GLU A 35 -2.53 11.11 -24.91
CA GLU A 35 -2.77 12.23 -23.99
C GLU A 35 -3.89 11.94 -22.99
N THR A 36 -4.85 11.11 -23.40
CA THR A 36 -5.94 10.59 -22.56
C THR A 36 -6.16 9.11 -22.84
N PHE A 37 -6.45 8.34 -21.79
CA PHE A 37 -6.64 6.89 -21.90
C PHE A 37 -7.77 6.44 -20.98
N SER A 38 -8.57 5.46 -21.43
CA SER A 38 -9.70 4.97 -20.66
C SER A 38 -9.23 4.14 -19.45
N VAL A 39 -10.03 4.19 -18.38
CA VAL A 39 -9.78 3.39 -17.18
C VAL A 39 -10.40 2.01 -17.38
N VAL A 40 -9.55 0.98 -17.49
CA VAL A 40 -9.94 -0.41 -17.66
C VAL A 40 -9.16 -1.27 -16.67
N LEU A 41 -9.89 -2.13 -15.96
CA LEU A 41 -9.34 -3.11 -15.03
C LEU A 41 -9.48 -4.52 -15.61
N VAL A 42 -8.38 -5.25 -15.58
CA VAL A 42 -8.29 -6.63 -16.10
C VAL A 42 -7.84 -7.59 -15.00
N ASP A 43 -8.20 -8.86 -15.10
CA ASP A 43 -7.65 -9.90 -14.23
C ASP A 43 -6.27 -10.39 -14.70
N SER A 44 -5.74 -11.42 -14.03
CA SER A 44 -4.48 -12.09 -14.39
C SER A 44 -4.46 -12.60 -15.83
N ASP A 45 -5.62 -13.05 -16.32
CA ASP A 45 -5.81 -13.64 -17.64
C ASP A 45 -6.08 -12.57 -18.72
N LYS A 46 -5.96 -11.29 -18.36
CA LYS A 46 -6.18 -10.12 -19.22
C LYS A 46 -7.63 -9.96 -19.69
N ILE A 47 -8.58 -10.57 -19.00
CA ILE A 47 -10.00 -10.40 -19.25
C ILE A 47 -10.46 -9.11 -18.55
N VAL A 48 -11.24 -8.29 -19.24
CA VAL A 48 -11.81 -7.06 -18.67
C VAL A 48 -12.86 -7.42 -17.62
N ARG A 49 -12.69 -6.90 -16.40
CA ARG A 49 -13.60 -7.13 -15.28
C ARG A 49 -14.29 -5.87 -14.78
N ALA A 50 -13.68 -4.70 -14.92
CA ALA A 50 -14.30 -3.43 -14.56
C ALA A 50 -13.79 -2.28 -15.43
N ASN A 51 -14.55 -1.20 -15.52
CA ASN A 51 -14.18 0.05 -16.19
C ASN A 51 -14.93 1.25 -15.61
N VAL A 52 -14.53 2.45 -16.06
CA VAL A 52 -15.33 3.67 -15.90
C VAL A 52 -16.04 3.93 -17.24
N PRO A 53 -17.37 3.70 -17.32
CA PRO A 53 -18.10 3.79 -18.59
C PRO A 53 -18.25 5.24 -19.04
N PHE A 54 -18.03 5.51 -20.33
CA PHE A 54 -18.30 6.82 -20.93
C PHE A 54 -19.81 7.11 -21.01
N ARG A 55 -20.62 6.12 -21.39
CA ARG A 55 -22.09 6.16 -21.37
C ARG A 55 -22.61 5.18 -20.33
N ARG A 56 -23.29 5.70 -19.30
CA ARG A 56 -23.80 4.88 -18.18
C ARG A 56 -25.01 4.02 -18.52
N ALA A 57 -25.81 4.41 -19.52
CA ALA A 57 -27.08 3.76 -19.85
C ALA A 57 -26.97 2.25 -20.16
N GLU A 58 -25.81 1.81 -20.68
CA GLU A 58 -25.58 0.41 -21.08
C GLU A 58 -24.41 -0.23 -20.30
N SER A 59 -24.03 0.38 -19.17
CA SER A 59 -22.89 -0.10 -18.40
C SER A 59 -23.19 -1.46 -17.75
N LYS A 60 -22.28 -2.41 -17.97
CA LYS A 60 -22.27 -3.75 -17.34
C LYS A 60 -21.04 -3.98 -16.44
N TYR A 61 -19.99 -3.21 -16.64
CA TYR A 61 -18.68 -3.37 -15.99
C TYR A 61 -18.33 -2.16 -15.13
N SER A 62 -19.32 -1.37 -14.67
CA SER A 62 -18.99 -0.20 -13.84
C SER A 62 -18.35 -0.64 -12.53
N VAL A 63 -17.45 0.18 -12.00
CA VAL A 63 -16.80 -0.01 -10.69
C VAL A 63 -17.83 -0.30 -9.59
N GLU A 64 -18.96 0.40 -9.60
CA GLU A 64 -20.03 0.26 -8.62
C GLU A 64 -20.82 -1.04 -8.80
N GLN A 65 -21.13 -1.42 -10.05
CA GLN A 65 -21.86 -2.67 -10.35
C GLN A 65 -21.03 -3.92 -10.05
N VAL A 66 -19.73 -3.86 -10.32
CA VAL A 66 -18.79 -4.96 -10.07
C VAL A 66 -18.38 -5.03 -8.60
N GLY A 67 -18.46 -3.91 -7.87
CA GLY A 67 -18.11 -3.81 -6.46
C GLY A 67 -16.60 -3.82 -6.26
N VAL A 68 -15.87 -3.02 -7.03
CA VAL A 68 -14.40 -2.97 -6.93
C VAL A 68 -13.98 -2.23 -5.65
N THR A 69 -13.07 -2.84 -4.90
CA THR A 69 -12.43 -2.28 -3.71
C THR A 69 -10.94 -2.05 -3.94
N VAL A 70 -10.32 -1.23 -3.10
CA VAL A 70 -8.88 -0.95 -3.13
C VAL A 70 -8.28 -1.03 -1.74
N GLU A 71 -7.16 -1.72 -1.62
CA GLU A 71 -6.34 -1.81 -0.41
C GLU A 71 -4.92 -1.28 -0.70
N PHE A 72 -4.28 -0.62 0.26
CA PHE A 72 -2.90 -0.14 0.11
C PHE A 72 -1.94 -0.96 0.95
N ALA A 73 -1.03 -1.68 0.29
CA ALA A 73 0.04 -2.38 0.97
C ALA A 73 1.14 -1.40 1.42
N ARG A 74 1.39 -1.37 2.74
CA ARG A 74 2.42 -0.53 3.39
C ARG A 74 3.62 -1.34 3.89
N LEU A 75 3.86 -2.52 3.31
CA LEU A 75 4.88 -3.48 3.75
C LEU A 75 6.28 -2.84 3.89
N LEU A 76 6.67 -1.95 2.97
CA LEU A 76 7.97 -1.27 3.05
C LEU A 76 8.08 -0.34 4.27
N PHE A 77 6.99 0.31 4.69
CA PHE A 77 7.00 1.17 5.87
C PHE A 77 7.12 0.34 7.16
N LEU A 78 6.36 -0.76 7.26
CA LEU A 78 6.47 -1.68 8.40
C LEU A 78 7.87 -2.32 8.46
N GLY A 79 8.40 -2.77 7.31
CA GLY A 79 9.75 -3.30 7.21
C GLY A 79 10.81 -2.28 7.64
N HIS A 80 10.71 -1.03 7.18
CA HIS A 80 11.61 0.03 7.60
C HIS A 80 11.58 0.27 9.13
N LEU A 81 10.39 0.38 9.72
CA LEU A 81 10.23 0.55 11.17
C LEU A 81 10.84 -0.61 11.96
N TRP A 82 10.56 -1.84 11.53
CA TRP A 82 11.13 -3.04 12.13
C TRP A 82 12.66 -3.05 12.06
N HIS A 83 13.24 -2.84 10.89
CA HIS A 83 14.69 -2.84 10.69
C HIS A 83 15.37 -1.70 11.43
N SER A 84 14.80 -0.49 11.43
CA SER A 84 15.33 0.66 12.17
C SER A 84 15.28 0.45 13.69
N GLY A 85 14.19 -0.10 14.21
CA GLY A 85 14.07 -0.45 15.63
C GLY A 85 15.11 -1.48 16.04
N ARG A 86 15.20 -2.58 15.30
CA ARG A 86 16.20 -3.66 15.52
C ARG A 86 17.64 -3.14 15.43
N ALA A 87 17.96 -2.27 14.46
CA ALA A 87 19.29 -1.69 14.34
C ALA A 87 19.65 -0.80 15.55
N ARG A 88 18.67 -0.09 16.11
CA ARG A 88 18.87 0.71 17.33
C ARG A 88 19.08 -0.16 18.56
N GLU A 89 18.30 -1.22 18.72
CA GLU A 89 18.47 -2.20 19.81
C GLU A 89 19.84 -2.88 19.72
N ALA A 90 20.28 -3.20 18.51
CA ALA A 90 21.60 -3.76 18.25
C ALA A 90 22.72 -2.82 18.67
N ALA A 91 22.64 -1.55 18.26
CA ALA A 91 23.60 -0.53 18.66
C ALA A 91 23.63 -0.29 20.18
N ALA A 92 22.50 -0.46 20.86
CA ALA A 92 22.40 -0.34 22.31
C ALA A 92 22.79 -1.62 23.08
N GLY A 93 22.95 -2.75 22.39
CA GLY A 93 23.52 -3.98 22.94
C GLY A 93 22.57 -4.93 23.67
N PHE A 94 21.25 -4.67 23.65
CA PHE A 94 20.24 -5.50 24.34
C PHE A 94 19.25 -6.21 23.40
N GLU A 95 19.56 -6.27 22.10
CA GLU A 95 18.76 -6.93 21.05
C GLU A 95 18.42 -8.41 21.34
N LYS A 96 19.18 -9.08 22.22
CA LYS A 96 19.05 -10.50 22.59
C LYS A 96 18.37 -10.70 23.95
N GLY A 97 17.97 -9.63 24.61
CA GLY A 97 17.44 -9.63 25.97
C GLY A 97 18.30 -8.82 26.94
N ILE A 98 17.80 -8.68 28.16
CA ILE A 98 18.43 -7.95 29.26
C ILE A 98 19.22 -8.96 30.11
N ASP A 99 20.37 -8.53 30.64
CA ASP A 99 21.14 -9.32 31.59
C ASP A 99 20.33 -9.53 32.88
N ARG A 100 20.28 -10.79 33.34
CA ARG A 100 19.55 -11.16 34.57
C ARG A 100 20.19 -10.57 35.82
N ASP A 101 21.49 -10.27 35.76
CA ASP A 101 22.21 -9.68 36.88
C ASP A 101 22.11 -8.14 36.89
N PHE A 102 21.60 -7.54 35.82
CA PHE A 102 21.49 -6.09 35.65
C PHE A 102 20.10 -5.70 35.11
N GLU A 103 19.09 -5.79 35.98
CA GLU A 103 17.71 -5.36 35.67
C GLU A 103 17.50 -3.86 36.01
N PRO A 104 17.38 -2.96 35.02
CA PRO A 104 17.35 -1.51 35.28
C PRO A 104 16.12 -1.08 36.08
N VAL A 105 14.98 -1.76 35.91
CA VAL A 105 13.71 -1.44 36.58
C VAL A 105 13.85 -1.54 38.11
N LEU A 106 14.64 -2.47 38.63
CA LEU A 106 14.85 -2.65 40.07
C LEU A 106 15.61 -1.47 40.70
N SER A 107 16.31 -0.68 39.89
CA SER A 107 17.06 0.50 40.33
C SER A 107 16.27 1.81 40.26
N MET A 108 15.05 1.79 39.72
CA MET A 108 14.23 2.99 39.51
C MET A 108 13.30 3.25 40.70
N THR A 109 13.08 4.54 41.00
CA THR A 109 12.09 4.95 42.01
C THR A 109 10.67 4.64 41.53
N PRO A 110 9.80 4.04 42.36
CA PRO A 110 8.42 3.80 41.99
C PRO A 110 7.67 5.11 41.71
N LEU A 111 6.90 5.12 40.62
CA LEU A 111 6.01 6.22 40.26
C LEU A 111 4.67 6.00 40.99
N ASN A 112 4.54 6.57 42.19
CA ASN A 112 3.25 6.72 42.89
C ASN A 112 2.60 8.05 42.52
#